data_AF-A0A954NMY5-F1
#
_entry.id   AF-A0A954NMY5-F1
#
_cell.length_a   1.000
_cell.length_b   1.000
_cell.length_c   1.000
_cell.angle_alpha   90.00
_cell.angle_beta   90.00
_cell.angle_gamma   90.00
#
_symmetry.space_group_name_H-M   'P 1'
#
loop_
_entity.id
_entity.type
_entity.pdbx_description
1 polymer ?
#
loop_
_entity_poly.entity_id
_entity_poly.type
_entity_poly.pdbx_seq_one_letter_code
_entity_poly.pdbx_strand_id
1 'polypeptide(L)'
;MSTNAYLISRTSNGMNIAARLQLDGYPEHVLPILRAHYIEPESVESLISLGEIRCLDTKSGDAQTYANAQPPLTAHRLDLLVSAAIQRVVSHLYLFDGTTWQKNSSVAGRQQFAPTAAR
;
A
#
# COMPACT_ATOMS: atom_id res chain seq x y z
N MET A 1 1.56 7.41 19.25
CA MET A 1 1.49 6.02 18.73
C MET A 1 1.83 6.07 17.25
N SER A 2 2.72 5.19 16.77
CA SER A 2 3.03 5.05 15.34
C SER A 2 1.99 4.12 14.73
N THR A 3 1.16 4.64 13.83
CA THR A 3 0.17 3.85 13.09
C THR A 3 0.82 3.40 11.79
N ASN A 4 1.09 2.10 11.70
CA ASN A 4 1.69 1.51 10.49
C ASN A 4 0.60 1.19 9.47
N ALA A 5 0.94 1.30 8.19
CA ALA A 5 0.11 0.84 7.09
C ALA A 5 0.91 0.07 6.03
N TYR A 6 0.19 -0.65 5.17
CA TYR A 6 0.76 -1.29 3.97
C TYR A 6 0.09 -0.71 2.74
N LEU A 7 0.90 -0.35 1.75
CA LEU A 7 0.48 0.07 0.42
C LEU A 7 0.70 -1.10 -0.52
N ILE A 8 -0.31 -1.53 -1.26
CA ILE A 8 -0.23 -2.67 -2.16
C ILE A 8 -0.78 -2.27 -3.53
N SER A 9 -0.09 -2.68 -4.58
CA SER A 9 -0.55 -2.53 -5.97
C SER A 9 -0.21 -3.79 -6.77
N ARG A 10 -0.93 -3.98 -7.88
CA ARG A 10 -0.57 -4.95 -8.90
C ARG A 10 0.22 -4.26 -10.01
N THR A 11 1.41 -4.77 -10.30
CA THR A 11 2.28 -4.27 -11.38
C THR A 11 1.78 -4.73 -12.75
N SER A 12 2.26 -4.07 -13.80
CA SER A 12 1.92 -4.38 -15.20
C SER A 12 2.31 -5.81 -15.63
N ASN A 13 3.35 -6.38 -15.02
CA ASN A 13 3.78 -7.77 -15.24
C ASN A 13 2.94 -8.82 -14.46
N GLY A 14 1.88 -8.38 -13.76
CA GLY A 14 0.95 -9.25 -13.05
C GLY A 14 1.36 -9.65 -11.64
N MET A 15 2.51 -9.17 -11.14
CA MET A 15 2.94 -9.33 -9.74
C MET A 15 2.19 -8.38 -8.81
N ASN A 16 2.16 -8.71 -7.51
CA ASN A 16 1.78 -7.76 -6.48
C ASN A 16 3.04 -7.24 -5.82
N ILE A 17 3.08 -5.93 -5.55
CA ILE A 17 4.16 -5.25 -4.86
C ILE A 17 3.58 -4.52 -3.64
N ALA A 18 4.30 -4.53 -2.53
CA ALA A 18 3.89 -3.86 -1.31
C ALA A 18 5.01 -3.08 -0.64
N ALA A 19 4.65 -1.92 -0.11
CA ALA A 19 5.48 -1.05 0.69
C ALA A 19 4.89 -0.89 2.08
N ARG A 20 5.77 -0.75 3.07
CA ARG A 20 5.39 -0.49 4.46
C ARG A 20 5.49 0.99 4.74
N LEU A 21 4.41 1.57 5.25
CA LEU A 21 4.37 2.92 5.81
C LEU A 21 4.48 2.82 7.34
N GLN A 22 5.52 3.43 7.93
CA GLN A 22 5.80 3.29 9.36
C GLN A 22 5.05 4.29 10.25
N LEU A 23 4.81 5.50 9.74
CA LEU A 23 4.17 6.57 10.50
C LEU A 23 2.97 7.10 9.77
N ASP A 24 2.03 7.59 10.57
CA ASP A 24 0.85 8.32 10.11
C ASP A 24 -0.05 7.53 9.14
N GLY A 25 -0.14 6.22 9.33
CA GLY A 25 -0.88 5.31 8.45
C GLY A 25 -2.41 5.46 8.45
N TYR A 26 -2.97 6.47 9.11
CA TYR A 26 -4.42 6.64 9.26
C TYR A 26 -5.10 6.98 7.92
N PRO A 27 -6.31 6.44 7.65
CA PRO A 27 -7.00 6.68 6.38
C PRO A 27 -7.27 8.15 6.09
N GLU A 28 -7.64 8.92 7.11
CA GLU A 28 -7.88 10.36 7.04
C GLU A 28 -6.66 11.16 6.62
N HIS A 29 -5.44 10.62 6.78
CA HIS A 29 -4.20 11.28 6.38
C HIS A 29 -3.64 10.69 5.09
N VAL A 30 -3.60 9.36 4.99
CA VAL A 30 -2.97 8.66 3.86
C VAL A 30 -3.84 8.68 2.60
N LEU A 31 -5.15 8.39 2.70
CA LEU A 31 -5.99 8.31 1.50
C LEU A 31 -6.07 9.62 0.72
N PRO A 32 -6.21 10.81 1.34
CA PRO A 32 -6.19 12.07 0.60
C PRO A 32 -4.89 12.25 -0.18
N ILE A 33 -3.74 11.94 0.42
CA ILE A 33 -2.43 12.06 -0.24
C ILE A 33 -2.34 11.08 -1.41
N LEU A 34 -2.65 9.80 -1.18
CA LEU A 34 -2.62 8.78 -2.21
C LEU A 34 -3.52 9.11 -3.40
N ARG A 35 -4.73 9.61 -3.14
CA ARG A 35 -5.70 9.96 -4.18
C ARG A 35 -5.40 11.27 -4.90
N ALA A 36 -4.60 12.16 -4.31
CA ALA A 36 -4.21 13.42 -4.93
C ALA A 36 -2.90 13.29 -5.74
N HIS A 37 -1.93 12.51 -5.25
CA HIS A 37 -0.57 12.49 -5.79
C HIS A 37 -0.18 11.18 -6.47
N TYR A 38 -0.86 10.07 -6.15
CA TYR A 38 -0.49 8.73 -6.61
C TYR A 38 -1.65 8.07 -7.36
N ILE A 39 -2.06 8.71 -8.46
CA ILE A 39 -3.22 8.30 -9.27
C ILE A 39 -2.78 7.42 -10.44
N GLU A 40 -1.65 7.76 -11.05
CA GLU A 40 -1.12 7.06 -12.22
C GLU A 40 -0.37 5.79 -11.80
N PRO A 41 -0.56 4.64 -12.49
CA PRO A 41 0.12 3.39 -12.14
C PRO A 41 1.64 3.51 -11.99
N GLU A 42 2.30 4.30 -12.84
CA GLU A 42 3.75 4.54 -12.77
C GLU A 42 4.16 5.26 -11.48
N SER A 43 3.35 6.24 -11.04
CA SER A 43 3.59 6.97 -9.79
C SER A 43 3.38 6.08 -8.57
N VAL A 44 2.37 5.21 -8.61
CA VAL A 44 2.09 4.21 -7.58
C VAL A 44 3.23 3.18 -7.50
N GLU A 45 3.69 2.67 -8.64
CA GLU A 45 4.79 1.72 -8.67
C GLU A 45 6.09 2.35 -8.17
N SER A 46 6.36 3.61 -8.52
CA SER A 46 7.52 4.36 -8.02
C SER A 46 7.46 4.55 -6.49
N LEU A 47 6.30 4.91 -5.95
CA LEU A 47 6.08 5.01 -4.50
C LEU A 47 6.33 3.69 -3.80
N ILE A 48 5.70 2.61 -4.29
CA ILE A 48 5.78 1.31 -3.63
C ILE A 48 7.20 0.73 -3.78
N SER A 49 7.90 1.03 -4.87
CA SER A 49 9.28 0.58 -5.09
C SER A 49 10.28 1.10 -4.06
N LEU A 50 9.93 2.15 -3.30
CA LEU A 50 10.71 2.62 -2.16
C LEU A 50 10.78 1.59 -1.02
N GLY A 51 9.83 0.64 -0.98
CA GLY A 51 9.78 -0.45 -0.03
C GLY A 51 9.37 -0.03 1.38
N GLU A 52 10.25 0.60 2.12
CA GLU A 52 9.95 1.10 3.46
C GLU A 52 9.90 2.63 3.47
N ILE A 53 8.70 3.13 3.74
CA ILE A 53 8.36 4.54 3.78
C ILE A 53 8.17 4.91 5.24
N ARG A 54 8.87 5.94 5.68
CA ARG A 54 8.75 6.52 7.01
C ARG A 54 7.38 7.20 7.17
N CYS A 55 7.09 8.17 6.31
CA CYS A 55 5.83 8.92 6.29
C CYS A 55 5.62 9.54 4.91
N LEU A 56 4.40 9.99 4.64
CA LEU A 56 4.08 10.83 3.49
C LEU A 56 3.96 12.29 3.94
N ASP A 57 4.54 13.22 3.19
CA ASP A 57 4.37 14.64 3.45
C ASP A 57 2.93 15.07 3.12
N THR A 58 2.28 15.75 4.06
CA THR A 58 0.87 16.13 3.92
C THR A 58 0.64 17.28 2.94
N LYS A 59 1.68 18.05 2.58
CA LYS A 59 1.57 19.20 1.69
C LYS A 59 2.05 18.89 0.28
N SER A 60 3.19 18.22 0.14
CA SER A 60 3.76 17.89 -1.17
C SER A 60 3.35 16.51 -1.67
N GLY A 61 2.94 15.61 -0.76
CA GLY A 61 2.67 14.21 -1.05
C GLY A 61 3.91 13.32 -1.08
N ASP A 62 5.10 13.89 -0.88
CA ASP A 62 6.36 13.16 -1.04
C ASP A 62 6.56 12.07 0.03
N ALA A 63 7.11 10.94 -0.40
CA ALA A 63 7.49 9.87 0.49
C ALA A 63 8.86 10.13 1.13
N GLN A 64 8.91 10.08 2.45
CA GLN A 64 10.18 10.08 3.19
C GLN A 64 10.60 8.64 3.46
N THR A 65 11.86 8.30 3.22
CA THR A 65 12.41 6.96 3.45
C THR A 65 13.54 7.01 4.48
N TYR A 66 13.88 5.85 5.04
CA TYR A 66 15.10 5.69 5.84
C TYR A 66 16.30 5.43 4.92
N ALA A 67 17.50 5.82 5.36
CA ALA A 67 18.73 5.51 4.63
C ALA A 67 18.96 4.00 4.43
N ASN A 68 18.41 3.18 5.33
CA ASN A 68 18.46 1.72 5.32
C ASN A 68 17.07 1.09 5.12
N ALA A 69 16.19 1.78 4.38
CA ALA A 69 14.85 1.30 4.07
C ALA A 69 14.88 -0.12 3.50
N GLN A 70 14.03 -0.99 4.04
CA GLN A 70 13.86 -2.33 3.51
C GLN A 70 13.24 -2.28 2.10
N PRO A 71 13.65 -3.19 1.19
CA PRO A 71 13.07 -3.24 -0.14
C PRO A 71 11.58 -3.61 -0.11
N PRO A 72 10.83 -3.33 -1.18
CA PRO A 72 9.44 -3.73 -1.28
C PRO A 72 9.29 -5.25 -1.26
N LEU A 73 8.14 -5.71 -0.76
CA LEU A 73 7.77 -7.11 -0.85
C LEU A 73 7.07 -7.36 -2.17
N THR A 74 7.47 -8.41 -2.88
CA THR A 74 6.85 -8.84 -4.13
C THR A 74 6.30 -10.25 -3.99
N ALA A 75 5.12 -10.49 -4.53
CA ALA A 75 4.53 -11.82 -4.58
C ALA A 75 3.55 -11.96 -5.75
N HIS A 76 3.50 -13.14 -6.37
CA HIS A 76 2.47 -13.47 -7.36
C HIS A 76 1.06 -13.44 -6.76
N ARG A 77 0.95 -13.75 -5.46
CA ARG A 77 -0.30 -13.92 -4.75
C ARG A 77 -0.50 -12.81 -3.73
N LEU A 78 -1.63 -12.11 -3.82
CA LEU A 78 -1.98 -11.02 -2.92
C LEU A 78 -2.12 -11.48 -1.46
N ASP A 79 -2.65 -12.69 -1.23
CA ASP A 79 -2.81 -13.26 0.11
C ASP A 79 -1.48 -13.45 0.87
N LEU A 80 -0.36 -13.62 0.16
CA LEU A 80 0.96 -13.69 0.77
C LEU A 80 1.40 -12.32 1.32
N LEU A 81 1.11 -11.23 0.58
CA LEU A 81 1.42 -9.87 1.04
C LEU A 81 0.52 -9.46 2.21
N VAL A 82 -0.77 -9.82 2.15
CA VAL A 82 -1.69 -9.59 3.26
C VAL A 82 -1.25 -10.36 4.50
N SER A 83 -0.85 -11.62 4.36
CA SER A 83 -0.33 -12.43 5.48
C SER A 83 0.93 -11.80 6.08
N ALA A 84 1.83 -11.29 5.25
CA ALA A 84 3.05 -10.60 5.67
C ALA A 84 2.76 -9.27 6.39
N ALA A 85 1.67 -8.58 6.03
CA ALA A 85 1.21 -7.37 6.73
C ALA A 85 0.59 -7.72 8.10
N ILE A 86 -0.22 -8.78 8.17
CA ILE A 86 -0.82 -9.28 9.43
C ILE A 86 0.27 -9.66 10.43
N GLN A 87 1.29 -10.42 9.99
CA GLN A 87 2.40 -10.83 10.85
C GLN A 87 3.18 -9.64 11.45
N ARG A 88 3.19 -8.50 10.76
CA ARG A 88 3.85 -7.26 11.21
C ARG A 88 2.93 -6.32 12.00
N VAL A 89 1.72 -6.78 12.35
CA VAL A 89 0.73 -6.05 13.16
C VAL A 89 0.43 -4.67 12.57
N VAL A 90 0.15 -4.65 11.28
CA VAL A 90 -0.14 -3.42 10.55
C VAL A 90 -1.58 -2.98 10.83
N SER A 91 -1.78 -1.69 11.11
CA SER A 91 -3.09 -1.15 11.47
C SER A 91 -4.02 -1.01 10.26
N HIS A 92 -3.47 -0.68 9.09
CA HIS A 92 -4.24 -0.40 7.88
C HIS A 92 -3.59 -0.98 6.62
N LEU A 93 -4.43 -1.38 5.66
CA LEU A 93 -3.99 -1.84 4.35
C LEU A 93 -4.68 -1.01 3.28
N TYR A 94 -3.91 -0.55 2.31
CA TYR A 94 -4.37 0.21 1.16
C TYR A 94 -4.04 -0.57 -0.11
N LEU A 95 -5.04 -0.75 -0.96
CA LEU A 95 -4.91 -1.43 -2.24
C LEU A 95 -5.19 -0.43 -3.36
N PHE A 96 -4.29 -0.38 -4.33
CA PHE A 96 -4.52 0.30 -5.60
C PHE A 96 -5.05 -0.73 -6.61
N ASP A 97 -6.22 -0.47 -7.18
CA ASP A 97 -6.89 -1.37 -8.12
C ASP A 97 -6.52 -1.13 -9.60
N GLY A 98 -5.61 -0.19 -9.85
CA GLY A 98 -5.26 0.29 -11.20
C GLY A 98 -5.86 1.67 -11.51
N THR A 99 -6.86 2.12 -10.75
CA THR A 99 -7.53 3.40 -10.96
C THR A 99 -7.67 4.21 -9.68
N THR A 100 -7.88 3.56 -8.53
CA THR A 100 -8.10 4.24 -7.26
C THR A 100 -7.56 3.47 -6.08
N TRP A 101 -7.34 4.21 -4.99
CA TRP A 101 -6.94 3.67 -3.70
C TRP A 101 -8.15 3.35 -2.84
N GLN A 102 -8.18 2.11 -2.35
CA GLN A 102 -9.19 1.60 -1.44
C GLN A 102 -8.52 1.18 -0.12
N LYS A 103 -9.12 1.58 1.01
CA LYS A 103 -8.74 1.02 2.31
C LYS A 103 -9.34 -0.37 2.41
N ASN A 104 -8.51 -1.39 2.53
CA ASN A 104 -8.97 -2.72 2.87
C ASN A 104 -9.17 -2.80 4.39
N SER A 105 -10.43 -2.75 4.84
CA SER A 105 -10.84 -2.94 6.23
C SER A 105 -10.80 -4.41 6.67
N SER A 106 -10.57 -5.36 5.77
CA SER A 106 -10.69 -6.80 6.01
C SER A 106 -9.37 -7.50 6.36
N VAL A 107 -8.51 -6.86 7.18
CA VAL A 107 -7.32 -7.53 7.73
C VAL A 107 -7.68 -8.39 8.96
N ALA A 108 -8.86 -8.17 9.55
CA ALA A 108 -9.34 -8.85 10.76
C ALA A 108 -10.38 -9.97 10.53
N GLY A 109 -10.76 -10.26 9.29
CA GLY A 109 -11.78 -11.28 9.02
C GLY A 109 -11.74 -11.76 7.59
N ARG A 110 -11.76 -13.08 7.41
CA ARG A 110 -11.98 -13.74 6.11
C ARG A 110 -13.10 -13.05 5.33
N GLN A 111 -12.79 -12.37 4.23
CA GLN A 111 -13.74 -12.19 3.13
C GLN A 111 -13.03 -12.10 1.78
N GLN A 112 -13.75 -12.60 0.79
CA GLN A 112 -13.29 -13.15 -0.48
C GLN A 112 -12.80 -12.09 -1.45
N PHE A 113 -11.74 -12.42 -2.19
CA PHE A 113 -11.44 -11.76 -3.46
C PHE A 113 -12.53 -12.14 -4.46
N ALA A 114 -13.49 -11.24 -4.68
CA ALA A 114 -14.31 -11.32 -5.88
C ALA A 114 -13.44 -10.87 -7.07
N PRO A 115 -13.21 -11.71 -8.09
CA PRO A 115 -12.62 -11.23 -9.32
C PRO A 115 -13.62 -10.27 -9.96
N THR A 116 -13.26 -8.99 -10.08
CA THR A 116 -14.01 -8.05 -10.90
C THR A 116 -14.04 -8.63 -12.32
N ALA A 117 -15.21 -9.12 -12.72
CA ALA A 117 -15.46 -9.61 -14.06
C ALA A 117 -15.28 -8.45 -15.03
N ALA A 118 -14.32 -8.60 -15.95
CA ALA A 118 -14.24 -7.77 -17.14
C ALA A 118 -15.56 -7.93 -17.91
N ARG A 119 -16.16 -6.80 -18.28
CA ARG A 119 -17.25 -6.70 -19.24
C ARG A 119 -16.88 -5.64 -20.27
#